data_AF-A0A7C2LU45-F1
#
_entry.id   AF-A0A7C2LU45-F1
#
_cell.length_a   1.000
_cell.length_b   1.000
_cell.length_c   1.000
_cell.angle_alpha   90.00
_cell.angle_beta   90.00
_cell.angle_gamma   90.00
#
_symmetry.space_group_name_H-M   'P 1'
#
loop_
_entity.id
_entity.type
_entity.pdbx_description
1 polymer ?
#
loop_
_entity_poly.entity_id
_entity_poly.type
_entity_poly.pdbx_seq_one_letter_code
_entity_poly.pdbx_strand_id
1 'polypeptide(L)' 'MAQRITIIEGHPDPAGNRFCHALAEAYAQGARAAGLEVRRIDVARLGFPLLRTQASP' A
#
# COMPACT_ATOMS: atom_id res chain seq x y z
N MET A 1 9.83 6.99 -19.97
CA MET A 1 9.79 6.43 -18.60
C MET A 1 8.36 6.02 -18.30
N ALA A 2 8.12 4.84 -17.72
CA ALA A 2 6.78 4.46 -17.29
C ALA A 2 6.37 5.27 -16.04
N GLN A 3 5.13 5.76 -16.00
CA GLN A 3 4.58 6.41 -14.81
C GLN A 3 4.36 5.35 -13.72
N ARG A 4 4.65 5.71 -12.46
CA ARG A 4 4.66 4.78 -11.33
C ARG A 4 3.68 5.24 -10.26
N ILE A 5 2.90 4.31 -9.72
CA ILE A 5 1.95 4.55 -8.64
C ILE A 5 2.26 3.61 -7.47
N THR A 6 2.19 4.15 -6.25
CA THR A 6 2.21 3.36 -5.02
C THR A 6 0.86 3.47 -4.31
N ILE A 7 0.25 2.34 -4.00
CA ILE A 7 -0.98 2.22 -3.22
C ILE A 7 -0.60 1.76 -1.81
N ILE A 8 -0.98 2.53 -0.79
CA ILE A 8 -0.68 2.24 0.61
C ILE A 8 -1.98 1.94 1.34
N GLU A 9 -2.08 0.76 1.93
CA GLU A 9 -3.25 0.29 2.66
C GLU A 9 -2.98 0.31 4.16
N GLY A 10 -3.66 1.20 4.88
CA GLY A 10 -3.56 1.33 6.33
C GLY A 10 -4.57 0.50 7.12
N HIS A 11 -5.25 -0.47 6.48
CA HIS A 11 -6.25 -1.29 7.17
C HIS A 11 -5.54 -2.17 8.23
N PRO A 12 -5.98 -2.18 9.50
CA PRO A 12 -5.25 -2.88 10.57
C PRO A 12 -5.40 -4.41 10.52
N ASP A 13 -6.47 -4.91 9.90
CA ASP A 13 -6.67 -6.34 9.66
C ASP A 13 -6.01 -6.74 8.32
N PRO A 14 -5.02 -7.65 8.31
CA PRO A 14 -4.38 -8.13 7.08
C PRO A 14 -5.24 -9.15 6.31
N ALA A 15 -6.39 -9.56 6.85
CA ALA A 15 -7.32 -10.44 6.15
C ALA A 15 -7.99 -9.68 4.99
N GLY A 16 -7.71 -10.12 3.76
CA GLY A 16 -8.08 -9.45 2.50
C GLY A 16 -9.57 -9.26 2.21
N ASN A 17 -10.48 -9.77 3.05
CA ASN A 17 -11.93 -9.70 2.83
C ASN A 17 -12.57 -8.39 3.33
N ARG A 18 -11.88 -7.25 3.14
CA ARG A 18 -12.34 -5.91 3.55
C ARG A 18 -12.53 -5.02 2.33
N PHE A 19 -13.48 -4.08 2.42
CA PHE A 19 -13.83 -3.18 1.32
C PHE A 19 -12.60 -2.42 0.76
N CYS A 20 -11.73 -1.90 1.64
CA CYS A 20 -10.54 -1.16 1.23
C CYS A 20 -9.57 -2.02 0.40
N HIS A 21 -9.40 -3.30 0.74
CA HIS A 21 -8.57 -4.23 -0.02
C HIS A 21 -9.11 -4.50 -1.42
N ALA A 22 -10.43 -4.68 -1.52
CA ALA A 22 -11.10 -4.85 -2.81
C ALA A 22 -10.96 -3.58 -3.67
N LEU A 23 -11.12 -2.40 -3.08
CA LEU A 23 -10.95 -1.12 -3.77
C LEU A 23 -9.52 -0.93 -4.27
N ALA A 24 -8.52 -1.19 -3.42
CA ALA A 24 -7.11 -1.08 -3.77
C ALA A 24 -6.73 -2.03 -4.91
N GLU A 25 -7.27 -3.25 -4.92
CA GLU A 25 -7.05 -4.20 -6.01
C GLU A 25 -7.73 -3.75 -7.32
N ALA A 26 -8.98 -3.28 -7.27
CA ALA A 26 -9.66 -2.76 -8.45
C ALA A 26 -8.91 -1.57 -9.08
N TYR A 27 -8.42 -0.64 -8.25
CA TYR A 27 -7.60 0.47 -8.72
C TYR A 27 -6.25 -0.01 -9.31
N ALA A 28 -5.57 -0.95 -8.64
CA ALA A 28 -4.32 -1.52 -9.13
C ALA A 28 -4.48 -2.20 -10.49
N GLN A 29 -5.59 -2.90 -10.71
CA GLN A 29 -5.92 -3.51 -12.00
C GLN A 29 -6.10 -2.45 -13.09
N GLY A 30 -6.88 -1.40 -12.83
CA GLY A 30 -7.06 -0.28 -13.77
C GLY A 30 -5.74 0.42 -14.12
N ALA A 31 -4.89 0.67 -13.12
CA ALA A 31 -3.59 1.29 -13.32
C ALA A 31 -2.64 0.41 -14.15
N ARG A 32 -2.57 -0.91 -13.86
CA ARG A 32 -1.78 -1.86 -14.65
C ARG A 32 -2.27 -1.93 -16.09
N ALA A 33 -3.59 -1.94 -16.30
CA ALA A 33 -4.19 -1.94 -17.63
C ALA A 33 -3.84 -0.67 -18.44
N ALA A 34 -3.65 0.46 -17.77
CA ALA A 34 -3.18 1.70 -18.37
C ALA A 34 -1.65 1.75 -18.63
N GLY A 35 -0.91 0.65 -18.39
CA GLY A 35 0.54 0.57 -18.60
C GLY A 35 1.37 1.25 -17.51
N LEU A 36 0.79 1.50 -16.33
CA LEU A 36 1.47 2.08 -15.18
C LEU A 36 2.16 0.99 -14.35
N GLU A 37 3.33 1.31 -13.80
CA GLU A 37 3.97 0.44 -12.80
C GLU A 37 3.26 0.63 -11.46
N VAL A 38 2.77 -0.46 -10.86
CA VAL A 38 2.01 -0.41 -9.61
C VAL A 38 2.75 -1.15 -8.51
N ARG A 39 3.01 -0.44 -7.41
CA ARG A 39 3.47 -1.02 -6.14
C ARG A 39 2.35 -0.96 -5.09
N ARG A 40 2.13 -2.05 -4.37
CA ARG A 40 1.20 -2.11 -3.23
C ARG A 40 1.99 -2.26 -1.94
N ILE A 41 1.59 -1.53 -0.91
CA ILE A 41 2.12 -1.61 0.44
C ILE A 41 0.95 -1.88 1.40
N ASP A 42 0.93 -3.07 1.98
CA ASP A 42 -0.02 -3.45 3.03
C ASP A 42 0.63 -3.21 4.39
N VAL A 43 0.21 -2.14 5.08
CA VAL A 43 0.83 -1.70 6.33
C VAL A 43 0.60 -2.73 7.45
N ALA A 44 -0.52 -3.45 7.46
CA ALA A 44 -0.78 -4.48 8.48
C ALA A 44 0.19 -5.67 8.42
N ARG A 45 0.89 -5.84 7.29
CA ARG A 45 1.92 -6.88 7.13
C ARG A 45 3.33 -6.39 7.43
N LEU A 46 3.54 -5.09 7.60
CA LEU A 46 4.85 -4.54 7.87
C LEU A 46 5.19 -4.68 9.36
N GLY A 47 6.30 -5.36 9.64
CA GLY A 47 6.92 -5.33 10.97
C GLY A 47 7.91 -4.17 11.04
N PHE A 48 7.56 -3.09 11.73
CA PHE A 48 8.46 -1.97 11.99
C PHE A 48 8.28 -1.42 13.42
N PRO A 49 9.35 -0.91 14.05
CA PRO A 49 9.26 -0.33 15.38
C PRO A 49 8.51 1.00 15.35
N LEU A 50 7.73 1.28 16.41
CA LEU A 50 7.13 2.59 16.61
C LEU A 50 8.23 3.61 16.97
N LEU A 51 8.42 4.59 16.10
CA LEU A 51 9.31 5.72 16.34
C LEU A 51 8.57 6.75 17.21
N ARG A 52 9.26 7.32 18.20
CA ARG A 52 8.70 8.36 19.09
C ARG A 52 9.30 9.73 18.79
N THR A 53 10.56 9.90 19.16
CA THR A 53 11.34 11.13 19.00
C THR A 53 12.64 10.76 18.34
N GLN A 54 13.13 11.64 17.46
CA GLN A 54 14.48 11.56 16.94
C GLN A 54 15.46 11.63 18.11
N ALA A 55 16.31 10.61 18.28
CA ALA A 55 17.48 10.77 19.11
C ALA A 55 18.35 11.85 18.46
N SER A 56 18.44 13.03 19.09
CA SER A 56 19.45 14.00 18.71
C SER A 56 20.83 13.33 18.82
N PRO A 57 21.73 13.57 17.85
CA PRO A 57 23.06 12.95 17.82
C PRO A 57 23.92 13.33 19.04
#